data_AF-A0A537BG50-F1
#
_entry.id   AF-A0A537BG50-F1
#
_cell.length_a   1.000
_cell.length_b   1.000
_cell.length_c   1.000
_cell.angle_alpha   90.00
_cell.angle_beta   90.00
_cell.angle_gamma   90.00
#
_symmetry.space_group_name_H-M   'P 1'
#
loop_
_entity.id
_entity.type
_entity.pdbx_description
1 polymer ?
#
loop_
_entity_poly.entity_id
_entity_poly.type
_entity_poly.pdbx_seq_one_letter_code
_entity_poly.pdbx_strand_id
1 'polypeptide(L)'
;FRGDGSKKPLLLLAHLDVVEALRADWKTDPFVLQESDGFFTARGSIDDKSMAAAFVSILSQLKREGFRPKRDIILALTADEERGDVPSNGVYWLVNNKRELLEAEFGINEGG
;
A
#
# COMPACT_ATOMS: atom_id res chain seq x y z
N PHE A 1 12.19 -4.46 5.16
CA PHE A 1 12.81 -5.79 5.08
C PHE A 1 14.28 -5.59 4.70
N ARG A 2 15.23 -6.06 5.52
CA ARG A 2 16.67 -5.86 5.22
C ARG A 2 17.19 -6.96 4.31
N GLY A 3 17.91 -6.56 3.26
CA GLY A 3 18.67 -7.44 2.38
C GLY A 3 20.16 -7.47 2.72
N ASP A 4 20.96 -8.06 1.83
CA ASP A 4 22.43 -8.13 1.96
C ASP A 4 23.16 -6.86 1.48
N GLY A 5 22.43 -5.87 0.97
CA GLY A 5 22.99 -4.61 0.48
C GLY A 5 23.66 -4.69 -0.90
N SER A 6 23.56 -5.82 -1.61
CA SER A 6 24.18 -5.98 -2.94
C SER A 6 23.46 -5.21 -4.05
N LYS A 7 22.20 -4.79 -3.84
CA LYS A 7 21.40 -4.01 -4.78
C LYS A 7 20.66 -2.87 -4.07
N LYS A 8 20.31 -1.83 -4.84
CA LYS A 8 19.47 -0.71 -4.38
C LYS A 8 18.07 -1.19 -3.96
N PRO A 9 17.40 -0.50 -3.02
CA PRO A 9 16.11 -0.95 -2.46
C PRO A 9 14.98 -1.08 -3.50
N LEU A 10 13.98 -1.89 -3.18
CA LEU A 10 12.67 -1.89 -3.83
C LEU A 10 11.67 -1.17 -2.93
N LEU A 11 10.91 -0.22 -3.48
CA LEU A 11 9.80 0.43 -2.79
C LEU A 11 8.49 -0.28 -3.15
N LEU A 12 7.75 -0.71 -2.14
CA LEU A 12 6.36 -1.10 -2.23
C LEU A 12 5.54 0.02 -1.60
N LEU A 13 4.83 0.77 -2.43
CA LEU A 13 3.99 1.90 -2.03
C LEU A 13 2.52 1.50 -2.19
N ALA A 14 1.72 1.83 -1.19
CA ALA A 14 0.27 1.65 -1.21
C ALA A 14 -0.34 2.68 -0.26
N HIS A 15 -1.57 3.12 -0.51
CA HIS A 15 -2.27 4.05 0.38
C HIS A 15 -3.39 3.35 1.17
N LEU A 16 -3.77 3.96 2.30
CA LEU A 16 -4.73 3.38 3.26
C LEU A 16 -6.01 4.20 3.41
N ASP A 17 -5.96 5.48 3.02
CA ASP A 17 -7.14 6.30 2.83
C ASP A 17 -7.94 5.81 1.62
N VAL A 18 -9.18 6.25 1.52
CA VAL A 18 -10.12 5.85 0.47
C VAL A 18 -11.05 7.04 0.24
N VAL A 19 -11.54 7.25 -0.98
CA VAL A 19 -12.60 8.25 -1.21
C VAL A 19 -13.88 7.92 -0.42
N GLU A 20 -14.76 8.91 -0.32
CA GLU A 20 -16.03 8.77 0.37
C GLU A 20 -16.92 7.66 -0.23
N ALA A 21 -17.80 7.13 0.62
CA ALA A 21 -18.85 6.20 0.23
C ALA A 21 -20.12 6.49 1.05
N LEU A 22 -21.17 6.97 0.39
CA LEU A 22 -22.46 7.19 1.01
C LEU A 22 -23.21 5.85 1.10
N ARG A 23 -23.63 5.45 2.30
CA ARG A 23 -24.36 4.17 2.50
C ARG A 23 -25.60 4.02 1.62
N ALA A 24 -26.26 5.13 1.28
CA ALA A 24 -27.46 5.14 0.46
C ALA A 24 -27.23 4.69 -0.99
N ASP A 25 -26.00 4.83 -1.50
CA ASP A 25 -25.64 4.45 -2.89
C ASP A 25 -25.22 2.98 -2.99
N TRP A 26 -25.13 2.27 -1.87
CA TRP A 26 -24.60 0.92 -1.79
C TRP A 26 -25.67 -0.10 -1.42
N LYS A 27 -25.56 -1.30 -1.99
CA LYS A 27 -26.42 -2.45 -1.65
C LYS A 27 -26.04 -3.10 -0.31
N THR A 28 -24.83 -2.85 0.17
CA THR A 28 -24.25 -3.35 1.42
C THR A 28 -23.62 -2.19 2.18
N ASP A 29 -23.24 -2.36 3.45
CA ASP A 29 -22.43 -1.33 4.11
C ASP A 29 -21.06 -1.24 3.41
N PRO A 30 -20.68 -0.08 2.85
CA PRO A 30 -19.42 0.09 2.11
C PRO A 30 -18.18 -0.17 2.96
N PHE A 31 -18.26 -0.06 4.29
CA PHE A 31 -17.12 -0.20 5.19
C PHE A 31 -17.10 -1.55 5.92
N VAL A 32 -17.95 -2.50 5.52
CA VAL A 32 -17.91 -3.88 5.97
C VAL A 32 -17.60 -4.76 4.77
N LEU A 33 -16.47 -5.47 4.80
CA LEU A 33 -16.10 -6.38 3.74
C LEU A 33 -17.10 -7.54 3.66
N GLN A 34 -17.77 -7.67 2.53
CA GLN A 34 -18.69 -8.76 2.25
C GLN A 34 -18.14 -9.62 1.10
N GLU A 35 -18.25 -10.94 1.25
CA GLU A 35 -17.92 -11.91 0.21
C GLU A 35 -19.22 -12.55 -0.30
N SER A 36 -19.43 -12.53 -1.63
CA SER A 36 -20.53 -13.24 -2.30
C SER A 36 -20.08 -13.69 -3.67
N ASP A 37 -20.30 -14.96 -4.01
CA ASP A 37 -20.01 -15.54 -5.33
C ASP A 37 -18.55 -15.33 -5.79
N GLY A 38 -17.62 -15.31 -4.84
CA GLY A 38 -16.19 -15.06 -5.08
C GLY A 38 -15.80 -13.58 -5.26
N PHE A 39 -16.75 -12.65 -5.09
CA PHE A 39 -16.51 -11.21 -5.14
C PHE A 39 -16.42 -10.61 -3.72
N PHE A 40 -15.42 -9.77 -3.51
CA PHE A 40 -15.21 -9.04 -2.26
C PHE A 40 -15.62 -7.57 -2.44
N THR A 41 -16.72 -7.16 -1.78
CA THR A 41 -17.31 -5.84 -1.94
C THR A 41 -17.11 -5.00 -0.68
N ALA A 42 -16.33 -3.92 -0.79
CA ALA A 42 -16.23 -2.82 0.17
C ALA A 42 -15.54 -1.61 -0.49
N ARG A 43 -15.79 -0.40 0.00
CA ARG A 43 -14.95 0.76 -0.28
C ARG A 43 -13.54 0.46 0.25
N GLY A 44 -12.54 0.60 -0.63
CA GLY A 44 -11.17 0.23 -0.32
C GLY A 44 -10.76 -1.16 -0.81
N SER A 45 -11.70 -2.00 -1.25
CA SER A 45 -11.38 -3.41 -1.53
C SER A 45 -10.52 -3.62 -2.77
N ILE A 46 -10.57 -2.70 -3.74
CA ILE A 46 -9.67 -2.70 -4.91
C ILE A 46 -8.58 -1.66 -4.66
N ASP A 47 -9.00 -0.41 -4.65
CA ASP A 47 -8.22 0.82 -4.46
C ASP A 47 -8.25 1.22 -2.98
N ASP A 48 -7.16 1.08 -2.23
CA ASP A 48 -5.94 0.28 -2.56
C ASP A 48 -5.62 -0.79 -1.48
N LYS A 49 -6.59 -1.08 -0.62
CA LYS A 49 -6.33 -1.96 0.54
C LYS A 49 -6.05 -3.40 0.14
N SER A 50 -6.43 -3.83 -1.07
CA SER A 50 -6.03 -5.16 -1.57
C SER A 50 -4.52 -5.26 -1.78
N MET A 51 -3.89 -4.25 -2.39
CA MET A 51 -2.46 -4.21 -2.62
C MET A 51 -1.70 -4.08 -1.31
N ALA A 52 -2.14 -3.15 -0.44
CA ALA A 52 -1.56 -2.97 0.88
C ALA A 52 -1.57 -4.29 1.70
N ALA A 53 -2.72 -4.99 1.70
CA ALA A 53 -2.86 -6.27 2.39
C ALA A 53 -1.97 -7.35 1.76
N ALA A 54 -1.88 -7.41 0.43
CA ALA A 54 -1.02 -8.37 -0.27
C ALA A 54 0.46 -8.16 0.08
N PHE A 55 0.95 -6.91 0.07
CA PHE A 55 2.33 -6.61 0.45
C PHE A 55 2.66 -7.04 1.88
N VAL A 56 1.81 -6.70 2.85
CA VAL A 56 2.02 -7.09 4.25
C VAL A 56 2.01 -8.61 4.39
N SER A 57 1.05 -9.29 3.76
CA SER A 57 0.90 -10.75 3.81
C SER A 57 2.13 -11.46 3.24
N ILE A 58 2.57 -11.06 2.04
CA ILE A 58 3.72 -11.65 1.35
C ILE A 58 5.00 -11.41 2.14
N LEU A 59 5.26 -10.18 2.61
CA LEU A 59 6.46 -9.90 3.40
C LEU A 59 6.47 -10.67 4.72
N SER A 60 5.31 -10.84 5.36
CA SER A 60 5.15 -11.66 6.56
C SER A 60 5.46 -13.13 6.29
N GLN A 61 4.96 -13.68 5.17
CA GLN A 61 5.26 -15.04 4.73
C GLN A 61 6.74 -15.24 4.43
N LEU A 62 7.33 -14.39 3.59
CA LEU A 62 8.76 -14.43 3.24
C LEU A 62 9.65 -14.38 4.48
N LYS A 63 9.26 -13.59 5.50
CA LYS A 63 9.97 -13.54 6.77
C LYS A 63 9.93 -14.87 7.50
N ARG A 64 8.78 -15.56 7.55
CA ARG A 64 8.63 -16.89 8.18
C ARG A 64 9.42 -17.97 7.45
N GLU A 65 9.51 -17.87 6.13
CA GLU A 65 10.24 -18.81 5.26
C GLU A 65 11.77 -18.58 5.25
N GLY A 66 12.26 -17.56 5.97
CA GLY A 66 13.70 -17.28 6.06
C GLY A 66 14.29 -16.64 4.80
N PHE A 67 13.44 -16.07 3.93
CA PHE A 67 13.89 -15.38 2.72
C PHE A 67 14.87 -14.25 3.03
N ARG A 68 15.98 -14.19 2.28
CA ARG A 68 17.00 -13.14 2.37
C ARG A 68 17.14 -12.45 1.00
N PRO A 69 16.56 -11.26 0.81
CA PRO A 69 16.66 -10.56 -0.46
C PRO A 69 18.05 -9.96 -0.67
N LYS A 70 18.42 -9.78 -1.94
CA LYS A 70 19.64 -9.07 -2.37
C LYS A 70 19.55 -7.54 -2.27
N ARG A 71 18.36 -7.01 -2.00
CA ARG A 71 18.06 -5.59 -1.81
C ARG A 71 17.18 -5.42 -0.59
N ASP A 72 17.22 -4.23 0.01
CA ASP A 72 16.20 -3.85 0.96
C ASP A 72 14.83 -3.79 0.26
N ILE A 73 13.78 -4.17 0.98
CA ILE A 73 12.39 -3.93 0.56
C ILE A 73 11.79 -2.94 1.55
N ILE A 74 11.43 -1.77 1.05
CA ILE A 74 10.78 -0.71 1.81
C ILE A 74 9.29 -0.85 1.57
N LEU A 75 8.50 -0.96 2.64
CA LEU A 75 7.05 -0.89 2.58
C LEU A 75 6.62 0.47 3.10
N ALA A 76 6.03 1.29 2.23
CA ALA A 76 5.45 2.58 2.56
C ALA A 76 3.93 2.47 2.44
N LEU A 77 3.24 2.47 3.59
CA LEU A 77 1.79 2.56 3.65
C LEU A 77 1.42 3.99 3.99
N THR A 78 0.86 4.72 3.04
CA THR A 78 0.61 6.17 3.16
C THR A 78 -0.87 6.48 3.40
N ALA A 79 -1.14 7.73 3.76
CA ALA A 79 -2.47 8.32 3.77
C ALA A 79 -2.51 9.48 2.77
N ASP A 80 -3.67 10.10 2.59
CA ASP A 80 -3.89 11.30 1.78
C ASP A 80 -3.52 11.16 0.28
N GLU A 81 -3.51 9.95 -0.29
CA GLU A 81 -3.33 9.77 -1.75
C GLU A 81 -4.54 10.31 -2.50
N GLU A 82 -5.74 9.99 -2.03
CA GLU A 82 -7.04 10.27 -2.68
C GLU A 82 -7.37 11.77 -2.72
N ARG A 83 -6.54 12.57 -2.04
CA ARG A 83 -6.59 14.03 -2.06
C ARG A 83 -5.79 14.63 -3.21
N GLY A 84 -5.06 13.80 -3.96
CA GLY A 84 -4.16 14.17 -5.04
C GLY A 84 -2.88 14.87 -4.57
N ASP A 85 -2.22 15.54 -5.52
CA ASP A 85 -0.94 16.25 -5.34
C ASP A 85 -1.08 17.56 -4.55
N VAL A 86 -1.56 17.48 -3.30
CA VAL A 86 -1.66 18.61 -2.38
C VAL A 86 -0.68 18.45 -1.22
N PRO A 87 -0.25 19.55 -0.57
CA PRO A 87 0.49 19.47 0.69
C PRO A 87 -0.32 18.69 1.74
N SER A 88 0.08 17.44 1.97
CA SER A 88 -0.64 16.47 2.79
C SER A 88 0.32 15.63 3.64
N ASN A 89 -0.22 14.79 4.51
CA ASN A 89 0.58 13.90 5.37
C ASN A 89 0.97 12.59 4.66
N GLY A 90 0.68 12.46 3.36
CA GLY A 90 1.01 11.33 2.53
C GLY A 90 2.42 11.34 1.96
N VAL A 91 2.55 10.93 0.70
CA VAL A 91 3.82 10.91 -0.04
C VAL A 91 4.48 12.30 -0.04
N TYR A 92 3.69 13.39 -0.13
CA TYR A 92 4.20 14.75 -0.04
C TYR A 92 5.05 14.96 1.22
N TRP A 93 4.56 14.54 2.39
CA TRP A 93 5.32 14.68 3.63
C TRP A 93 6.58 13.84 3.64
N LEU A 94 6.52 12.60 3.13
CA LEU A 94 7.67 11.70 3.04
C LEU A 94 8.78 12.29 2.16
N VAL A 95 8.45 12.83 1.00
CA VAL A 95 9.42 13.47 0.10
C VAL A 95 10.13 14.64 0.77
N ASN A 96 9.41 15.44 1.57
CA ASN A 96 9.95 16.65 2.20
C ASN A 96 10.69 16.39 3.52
N ASN A 97 10.36 15.32 4.25
CA ASN A 97 10.86 15.11 5.62
C ASN A 97 11.64 13.80 5.82
N LYS A 98 11.43 12.81 4.95
CA LYS A 98 11.96 11.44 5.07
C LYS A 98 12.35 10.87 3.71
N ARG A 99 12.97 11.68 2.86
CA ARG A 99 13.33 11.32 1.49
C ARG A 99 14.16 10.03 1.41
N GLU A 100 14.99 9.78 2.42
CA GLU A 100 15.79 8.56 2.57
C GLU A 100 14.94 7.27 2.59
N LEU A 101 13.68 7.36 2.99
CA LEU A 101 12.74 6.23 2.98
C LEU A 101 12.14 5.97 1.59
N LEU A 102 12.33 6.87 0.63
CA LEU A 102 11.83 6.74 -0.75
C LEU A 102 12.95 6.45 -1.75
N GLU A 103 14.22 6.42 -1.31
CA GLU A 103 15.36 6.11 -2.17
C GLU A 103 15.40 4.62 -2.55
N ALA A 104 14.78 4.31 -3.68
CA ALA A 104 14.71 2.96 -4.24
C ALA A 104 15.18 2.92 -5.71
N GLU A 105 15.58 1.74 -6.16
CA GLU A 105 15.86 1.45 -7.57
C GLU A 105 14.57 1.48 -8.40
N PHE A 106 13.52 0.88 -7.86
CA PHE A 106 12.21 0.74 -8.48
C PHE A 106 11.11 0.89 -7.41
N GLY A 107 9.96 1.41 -7.82
CA GLY A 107 8.74 1.45 -7.02
C GLY A 107 7.64 0.62 -7.67
N ILE A 108 6.88 -0.11 -6.86
CA ILE A 108 5.59 -0.70 -7.23
C ILE A 108 4.54 0.07 -6.44
N ASN A 109 3.56 0.62 -7.14
CA ASN A 109 2.40 1.29 -6.59
C ASN A 109 1.16 0.82 -7.35
N GLU A 110 -0.02 1.18 -6.87
CA GLU A 110 -1.20 1.16 -7.74
C GLU A 110 -0.99 2.00 -9.01
N GLY A 111 -1.67 1.58 -10.08
CA GLY A 111 -1.77 2.36 -11.30
C GLY A 111 -3.18 2.92 -11.40
N GLY A 112 -3.29 4.24 -11.53
CA GLY A 112 -4.53 4.93 -11.89
C GLY A 112 -4.84 4.87 -13.38
#